data_AF-B0M2A9-F1
#
_entry.id   AF-B0M2A9-F1
#
_cell.length_a   1.000
_cell.length_b   1.000
_cell.length_c   1.000
_cell.angle_alpha   90.00
_cell.angle_beta   90.00
_cell.angle_gamma   90.00
#
_symmetry.space_group_name_H-M   'P 1'
#
loop_
_entity.id
_entity.type
_entity.pdbx_description
1 polymer ?
#
loop_
_entity_poly.entity_id
_entity_poly.type
_entity_poly.pdbx_seq_one_letter_code
_entity_poly.pdbx_strand_id
1 'polypeptide(L)'
;MAESYFAFADSGIQGHRRSVLQHLFATLIGFGLGCAVIYAGGGQPMAVILPADNMAMRARFMQPVMGLSPAIRKDAQLRGPAPVRSTNPDAPIKLGINGFGRIGRQVARIAMAKEDFVLKHINSPMSPEYMKYLLEHDTVHGRFDGTVELTDGGLKINGLPVTLSATRDPTEIPWSAAGVDYVCESTGAFTTTEGCMKHIEGGAKKVIISAPAKDAETPTIVVGVNTEDYKTEMKVVSCASCTTNGLAPLVKVINEKFGIKQGLMTTVHAATASQMVVDSSMKGKDWRAGRAASANVIPSSTGAAKAVAKAYPVMKGKLTGMAFRVPTVDVSVVDLTCELETPTTWDDIKAEVKRASMEEGKGVVGYTEDQVVSSDFVGETCSTVFDAEAGIMLTPTFVKLVSWYDNEWGYSTRLVDLVGTMAVKDGIKVKEEGTVYFTARNAK
;
A
#
# COMPACT_ATOMS: atom_id res chain seq x y z
N MET A 1 -51.41 -9.64 5.14
CA MET A 1 -51.05 -9.94 3.74
C MET A 1 -49.68 -10.59 3.77
N ALA A 2 -49.43 -11.82 3.34
CA ALA A 2 -50.28 -12.77 2.65
C ALA A 2 -49.81 -14.19 3.01
N GLU A 3 -50.77 -15.02 3.43
CA GLU A 3 -50.74 -16.43 3.09
C GLU A 3 -50.82 -16.58 1.58
N SER A 4 -50.04 -17.49 1.02
CA SER A 4 -50.29 -18.31 -0.17
C SER A 4 -48.95 -18.59 -0.84
N TYR A 5 -48.55 -19.85 -0.91
CA TYR A 5 -48.64 -20.60 -2.17
C TYR A 5 -48.00 -22.00 -2.02
N PHE A 6 -48.77 -22.98 -2.47
CA PHE A 6 -48.42 -24.34 -2.89
C PHE A 6 -48.18 -25.42 -1.82
N ALA A 7 -49.32 -25.99 -1.39
CA ALA A 7 -49.44 -27.44 -1.21
C ALA A 7 -50.09 -28.02 -2.48
N PHE A 8 -49.43 -28.98 -3.14
CA PHE A 8 -50.05 -30.07 -3.90
C PHE A 8 -48.97 -31.08 -4.28
N ALA A 9 -49.06 -32.27 -3.69
CA ALA A 9 -48.84 -33.59 -4.32
C ALA A 9 -48.39 -34.58 -3.24
N ASP A 10 -49.40 -35.17 -2.61
CA ASP A 10 -49.28 -36.43 -1.88
C ASP A 10 -49.55 -37.55 -2.89
N SER A 11 -48.64 -38.50 -3.05
CA SER A 11 -48.97 -39.91 -3.35
C SER A 11 -47.71 -40.76 -3.53
N GLY A 12 -47.47 -41.60 -2.53
CA GLY A 12 -47.18 -43.02 -2.69
C GLY A 12 -45.93 -43.43 -3.48
N ILE A 13 -44.93 -43.97 -2.77
CA ILE A 13 -44.59 -45.41 -2.82
C ILE A 13 -43.58 -45.71 -1.71
N GLN A 14 -43.84 -46.82 -1.02
CA GLN A 14 -43.16 -47.34 0.15
C GLN A 14 -41.74 -47.85 -0.18
N GLY A 15 -40.83 -47.72 0.80
CA GLY A 15 -40.07 -48.88 1.26
C GLY A 15 -38.62 -49.07 0.81
N HIS A 16 -37.73 -48.10 1.03
CA HIS A 16 -36.35 -48.36 1.53
C HIS A 16 -35.61 -47.03 1.73
N ARG A 17 -35.54 -46.53 2.98
CA ARG A 17 -34.58 -45.55 3.54
C ARG A 17 -35.15 -44.90 4.82
N ARG A 18 -35.45 -45.73 5.82
CA ARG A 18 -35.61 -45.29 7.23
C ARG A 18 -34.36 -45.69 8.01
N SER A 19 -33.26 -44.96 7.85
CA SER A 19 -32.22 -44.86 8.90
C SER A 19 -31.23 -43.71 8.74
N VAL A 20 -31.30 -42.91 7.67
CA VAL A 20 -30.35 -41.78 7.46
C VAL A 20 -30.99 -40.41 7.73
N LEU A 21 -32.32 -40.30 7.79
CA LEU A 21 -33.00 -39.01 8.03
C LEU A 21 -33.26 -38.66 9.51
N GLN A 22 -32.99 -39.57 10.46
CA GLN A 22 -33.15 -39.30 11.90
C GLN A 22 -31.88 -38.79 12.59
N HIS A 23 -30.75 -38.68 11.90
CA HIS A 23 -29.52 -38.05 12.43
C HIS A 23 -29.23 -36.65 11.88
N LEU A 24 -29.99 -36.17 10.89
CA LEU A 24 -29.85 -34.80 10.38
C LEU A 24 -30.81 -33.78 11.02
N PHE A 25 -31.77 -34.21 11.84
CA PHE A 25 -32.75 -33.32 12.49
C PHE A 25 -32.43 -32.94 13.94
N ALA A 26 -31.34 -33.45 14.52
CA ALA A 26 -30.92 -33.12 15.89
C ALA A 26 -29.80 -32.07 15.98
N THR A 27 -29.22 -31.64 14.85
CA THR A 27 -28.08 -30.70 14.83
C THR A 27 -28.47 -29.27 14.38
N LEU A 28 -29.73 -29.04 14.01
CA LEU A 28 -30.21 -27.73 13.51
C LEU A 28 -31.18 -26.98 14.43
N ILE A 29 -31.36 -27.42 15.68
CA ILE A 29 -32.14 -26.69 16.72
C ILE A 29 -31.23 -26.22 17.88
N GLY A 30 -29.90 -26.14 17.65
CA GLY A 30 -28.91 -25.77 18.67
C GLY A 30 -28.29 -24.37 18.53
N PHE A 31 -28.61 -23.61 17.49
CA PHE A 31 -27.87 -22.38 17.17
C PHE A 31 -28.74 -21.13 16.92
N GLY A 32 -30.04 -21.20 17.22
CA GLY A 32 -31.02 -20.19 16.81
C GLY A 32 -31.80 -19.54 17.95
N LEU A 33 -31.24 -19.38 19.15
CA LEU A 33 -31.88 -18.58 20.23
C LEU A 33 -30.81 -17.95 21.12
N GLY A 34 -30.18 -16.89 20.60
CA GLY A 34 -29.12 -16.19 21.31
C GLY A 34 -28.96 -14.74 20.87
N CYS A 35 -30.03 -14.08 20.44
CA CYS A 35 -30.06 -12.63 20.20
C CYS A 35 -31.52 -12.14 20.09
N ALA A 36 -32.16 -11.88 21.24
CA ALA A 36 -33.23 -10.88 21.34
C ALA A 36 -33.64 -10.65 22.81
N VAL A 37 -33.20 -9.50 23.34
CA VAL A 37 -33.93 -8.59 24.25
C VAL A 37 -34.24 -9.09 25.67
N ILE A 38 -33.71 -8.37 26.69
CA ILE A 38 -34.49 -7.55 27.63
C ILE A 38 -33.48 -6.73 28.48
N TYR A 39 -33.54 -5.41 28.33
CA TYR A 39 -33.12 -4.46 29.35
C TYR A 39 -34.39 -4.08 30.13
N ALA A 40 -34.48 -4.47 31.40
CA ALA A 40 -35.37 -3.86 32.39
C ALA A 40 -35.07 -4.41 33.79
N GLY A 41 -34.83 -3.51 34.75
CA GLY A 41 -34.92 -3.79 36.19
C GLY A 41 -33.58 -4.04 36.89
N GLY A 42 -33.19 -3.10 37.75
CA GLY A 42 -32.02 -3.23 38.60
C GLY A 42 -32.12 -4.37 39.61
N GLY A 43 -30.96 -4.96 39.93
CA GLY A 43 -30.80 -5.96 40.99
C GLY A 43 -29.36 -6.51 40.97
N GLN A 44 -28.68 -6.46 42.10
CA GLN A 44 -27.27 -6.86 42.27
C GLN A 44 -27.05 -8.36 42.02
N PRO A 45 -25.82 -8.80 41.62
CA PRO A 45 -25.55 -10.22 41.44
C PRO A 45 -25.32 -10.92 42.80
N MET A 46 -26.19 -11.87 43.12
CA MET A 46 -25.97 -12.87 44.18
C MET A 46 -24.95 -13.91 43.70
N ALA A 47 -23.88 -14.08 44.47
CA ALA A 47 -22.90 -15.15 44.30
C ALA A 47 -23.54 -16.51 44.59
N VAL A 48 -23.44 -17.44 43.64
CA VAL A 48 -23.75 -18.86 43.89
C VAL A 48 -22.43 -19.59 44.15
N ILE A 49 -22.17 -19.84 45.42
CA ILE A 49 -21.16 -20.77 45.92
C ILE A 49 -21.74 -22.18 45.76
N LEU A 50 -21.04 -23.06 45.02
CA LEU A 50 -21.31 -24.50 45.04
C LEU A 50 -20.17 -25.24 45.75
N PRO A 51 -20.46 -26.33 46.49
CA PRO A 51 -19.57 -26.89 47.49
C PRO A 51 -18.41 -27.69 46.89
N ALA A 52 -17.26 -27.64 47.55
CA ALA A 52 -16.17 -28.57 47.37
C ALA A 52 -16.61 -29.96 47.86
N ASP A 53 -16.54 -30.97 46.99
CA ASP A 53 -16.14 -32.35 47.30
C ASP A 53 -16.36 -33.29 46.10
N ASN A 54 -15.24 -33.65 45.45
CA ASN A 54 -14.93 -34.90 44.71
C ASN A 54 -14.04 -34.67 43.49
N MET A 55 -12.77 -34.32 43.74
CA MET A 55 -11.66 -34.50 42.81
C MET A 55 -11.29 -36.00 42.69
N ALA A 56 -12.10 -36.81 42.02
CA ALA A 56 -11.69 -38.17 41.65
C ALA A 56 -12.40 -38.78 40.42
N MET A 57 -13.32 -38.07 39.76
CA MET A 57 -14.07 -38.62 38.62
C MET A 57 -14.07 -37.71 37.37
N ARG A 58 -12.93 -37.10 37.06
CA ARG A 58 -12.68 -36.38 35.80
C ARG A 58 -11.31 -36.68 35.15
N ALA A 59 -10.75 -37.86 35.40
CA ALA A 59 -9.45 -38.27 34.85
C ALA A 59 -9.56 -39.44 33.84
N ARG A 60 -10.51 -39.39 32.89
CA ARG A 60 -10.61 -40.36 31.78
C ARG A 60 -11.01 -39.81 30.40
N PHE A 61 -10.92 -38.50 30.17
CA PHE A 61 -11.22 -37.90 28.85
C PHE A 61 -10.20 -36.84 28.39
N MET A 62 -8.91 -37.09 28.62
CA MET A 62 -7.82 -36.36 27.95
C MET A 62 -6.68 -37.34 27.67
N GLN A 63 -6.79 -38.07 26.56
CA GLN A 63 -5.61 -38.55 25.83
C GLN A 63 -5.38 -37.61 24.65
N PRO A 64 -4.12 -37.25 24.36
CA PRO A 64 -3.79 -36.39 23.23
C PRO A 64 -4.00 -37.20 21.94
N VAL A 65 -4.77 -36.66 21.00
CA VAL A 65 -4.83 -37.16 19.62
C VAL A 65 -3.48 -36.86 18.97
N MET A 66 -2.49 -37.72 19.22
CA MET A 66 -1.31 -37.85 18.37
C MET A 66 -1.74 -38.61 17.12
N GLY A 67 -1.98 -37.86 16.04
CA GLY A 67 -2.38 -38.43 14.76
C GLY A 67 -2.73 -37.36 13.74
N LEU A 68 -1.90 -36.32 13.59
CA LEU A 68 -2.00 -35.44 12.43
C LEU A 68 -1.51 -36.22 11.20
N SER A 69 -2.42 -36.39 10.25
CA SER A 69 -2.19 -36.92 8.91
C SER A 69 -0.93 -36.32 8.26
N PRO A 70 -0.12 -37.10 7.50
CA PRO A 70 1.05 -36.60 6.77
C PRO A 70 0.76 -35.45 5.79
N ALA A 71 -0.52 -35.18 5.50
CA ALA A 71 -0.95 -34.14 4.57
C ALA A 71 -0.76 -32.69 5.08
N ILE A 72 -0.62 -32.47 6.39
CA ILE A 72 -0.47 -31.10 6.95
C ILE A 72 1.01 -30.67 7.05
N ARG A 73 1.97 -31.56 6.76
CA ARG A 73 3.41 -31.24 6.74
C ARG A 73 3.95 -30.78 5.37
N LYS A 74 3.12 -30.64 4.35
CA LYS A 74 3.57 -30.25 3.00
C LYS A 74 3.50 -28.75 2.66
N ASP A 75 2.87 -27.91 3.49
CA ASP A 75 2.79 -26.46 3.22
C ASP A 75 4.01 -25.64 3.66
N ALA A 76 5.02 -26.27 4.28
CA ALA A 76 6.28 -25.61 4.58
C ALA A 76 7.20 -25.43 3.34
N GLN A 77 6.79 -25.94 2.17
CA GLN A 77 7.61 -25.95 0.93
C GLN A 77 7.11 -25.02 -0.19
N LEU A 78 6.15 -24.13 0.06
CA LEU A 78 5.71 -23.11 -0.91
C LEU A 78 6.20 -21.69 -0.60
N ARG A 79 7.17 -21.52 0.30
CA ARG A 79 7.94 -20.27 0.34
C ARG A 79 8.90 -20.31 -0.85
N GLY A 80 8.78 -19.32 -1.74
CA GLY A 80 9.81 -19.06 -2.75
C GLY A 80 11.21 -18.96 -2.11
N PRO A 81 12.28 -18.90 -2.92
CA PRO A 81 13.62 -18.68 -2.38
C PRO A 81 13.60 -17.49 -1.41
N ALA A 82 14.31 -17.61 -0.29
CA ALA A 82 14.42 -16.53 0.69
C ALA A 82 14.77 -15.24 -0.06
N PRO A 83 14.05 -14.13 0.16
CA PRO A 83 14.31 -12.91 -0.58
C PRO A 83 15.78 -12.54 -0.41
N VAL A 84 16.39 -12.15 -1.52
CA VAL A 84 17.76 -11.65 -1.54
C VAL A 84 17.76 -10.37 -0.70
N ARG A 85 18.41 -10.40 0.46
CA ARG A 85 18.51 -9.22 1.34
C ARG A 85 19.81 -8.49 1.03
N SER A 86 19.75 -7.16 1.03
CA SER A 86 20.97 -6.37 1.02
C SER A 86 21.77 -6.66 2.28
N THR A 87 22.90 -7.32 2.07
CA THR A 87 23.95 -7.61 3.05
C THR A 87 25.29 -7.09 2.56
N ASN A 88 25.29 -6.36 1.44
CA ASN A 88 26.47 -5.80 0.80
C ASN A 88 26.76 -4.40 1.37
N PRO A 89 27.79 -4.21 2.20
CA PRO A 89 28.15 -2.88 2.73
C PRO A 89 28.63 -1.92 1.63
N ASP A 90 29.09 -2.46 0.51
CA ASP A 90 29.67 -1.75 -0.63
C ASP A 90 28.67 -1.63 -1.80
N ALA A 91 27.36 -1.76 -1.51
CA ALA A 91 26.35 -1.59 -2.53
C ALA A 91 26.46 -0.21 -3.20
N PRO A 92 26.31 -0.14 -4.53
CA PRO A 92 26.59 1.06 -5.30
C PRO A 92 25.66 2.24 -4.98
N ILE A 93 24.42 1.98 -4.58
CA ILE A 93 23.43 3.01 -4.27
C ILE A 93 23.37 3.25 -2.75
N LYS A 94 23.95 4.36 -2.30
CA LYS A 94 24.05 4.73 -0.89
C LYS A 94 22.90 5.65 -0.49
N LEU A 95 21.91 5.08 0.18
CA LEU A 95 20.66 5.74 0.54
C LEU A 95 20.72 6.33 1.95
N GLY A 96 20.15 7.53 2.11
CA GLY A 96 19.78 8.12 3.39
C GLY A 96 18.29 8.43 3.44
N ILE A 97 17.70 8.42 4.64
CA ILE A 97 16.27 8.69 4.83
C ILE A 97 16.11 9.83 5.85
N ASN A 98 15.44 10.90 5.44
CA ASN A 98 14.98 11.94 6.36
C ASN A 98 13.50 11.73 6.68
N GLY A 99 13.17 11.54 7.96
CA GLY A 99 11.83 11.23 8.42
C GLY A 99 11.51 9.74 8.37
N PHE A 100 11.64 9.04 9.50
CA PHE A 100 11.40 7.59 9.58
C PHE A 100 9.92 7.22 9.86
N GLY A 101 9.01 7.91 9.16
CA GLY A 101 7.56 7.69 9.22
C GLY A 101 7.10 6.48 8.41
N ARG A 102 5.82 6.45 8.00
CA ARG A 102 5.27 5.33 7.21
C ARG A 102 6.06 5.10 5.93
N ILE A 103 6.22 6.13 5.10
CA ILE A 103 6.98 6.04 3.84
C ILE A 103 8.46 5.74 4.08
N GLY A 104 9.14 6.47 4.97
CA GLY A 104 10.56 6.23 5.25
C GLY A 104 10.86 4.78 5.70
N ARG A 105 9.98 4.17 6.51
CA ARG A 105 10.14 2.76 6.89
C ARG A 105 9.91 1.81 5.71
N GLN A 106 8.87 2.01 4.89
CA GLN A 106 8.66 1.16 3.72
C GLN A 106 9.79 1.29 2.69
N VAL A 107 10.31 2.51 2.46
CA VAL A 107 11.51 2.73 1.64
C VAL A 107 12.71 1.98 2.18
N ALA A 108 12.93 1.97 3.51
CA ALA A 108 14.00 1.17 4.11
C ALA A 108 13.77 -0.34 3.91
N ARG A 109 12.54 -0.83 4.07
CA ARG A 109 12.21 -2.25 3.88
C ARG A 109 12.46 -2.71 2.44
N ILE A 110 11.99 -1.95 1.46
CA ILE A 110 12.13 -2.24 0.03
C ILE A 110 13.60 -2.06 -0.39
N ALA A 111 14.20 -0.94 0.03
CA ALA A 111 15.62 -0.62 0.05
C ALA A 111 16.52 -1.83 0.31
N MET A 112 16.38 -2.34 1.53
CA MET A 112 17.26 -3.36 2.08
C MET A 112 16.93 -4.78 1.59
N ALA A 113 15.95 -4.93 0.68
CA ALA A 113 15.69 -6.16 -0.06
C ALA A 113 16.36 -6.17 -1.45
N LYS A 114 17.24 -5.20 -1.74
CA LYS A 114 17.93 -5.05 -3.03
C LYS A 114 19.44 -5.01 -2.87
N GLU A 115 20.17 -5.89 -3.56
CA GLU A 115 21.64 -5.98 -3.44
C GLU A 115 22.38 -4.69 -3.84
N ASP A 116 21.76 -3.89 -4.72
CA ASP A 116 22.34 -2.65 -5.24
C ASP A 116 22.18 -1.47 -4.27
N PHE A 117 21.38 -1.61 -3.22
CA PHE A 117 21.11 -0.56 -2.24
C PHE A 117 21.75 -0.86 -0.89
N VAL A 118 22.28 0.19 -0.25
CA VAL A 118 22.66 0.18 1.16
C VAL A 118 22.11 1.41 1.86
N LEU A 119 21.33 1.19 2.91
CA LEU A 119 20.89 2.28 3.80
C LEU A 119 22.04 2.64 4.73
N LYS A 120 22.51 3.89 4.65
CA LYS A 120 23.68 4.35 5.43
C LYS A 120 23.27 5.19 6.65
N HIS A 121 22.20 5.98 6.53
CA HIS A 121 21.82 6.95 7.55
C HIS A 121 20.31 7.17 7.63
N ILE A 122 19.80 7.37 8.85
CA ILE A 122 18.42 7.78 9.11
C ILE A 122 18.44 9.01 10.02
N ASN A 123 17.79 10.10 9.58
CA ASN A 123 17.49 11.24 10.44
C ASN A 123 16.03 11.19 10.91
N SER A 124 15.82 11.13 12.22
CA SER A 124 14.48 11.06 12.85
C SER A 124 14.54 11.50 14.31
N PRO A 125 13.54 12.23 14.85
CA PRO A 125 13.50 12.58 16.26
C PRO A 125 13.18 11.38 17.19
N MET A 126 12.93 10.20 16.63
CA MET A 126 12.61 8.98 17.40
C MET A 126 13.88 8.41 18.06
N SER A 127 13.72 7.73 19.19
CA SER A 127 14.85 6.99 19.78
C SER A 127 15.23 5.77 18.92
N PRO A 128 16.49 5.29 18.98
CA PRO A 128 16.93 4.09 18.28
C PRO A 128 16.05 2.86 18.58
N GLU A 129 15.67 2.65 19.86
CA GLU A 129 14.81 1.55 20.30
C GLU A 129 13.44 1.62 19.61
N TYR A 130 12.89 2.84 19.48
CA TYR A 130 11.58 3.00 18.89
C TYR A 130 11.61 2.86 17.36
N MET A 131 12.68 3.34 16.71
CA MET A 131 12.89 3.09 15.28
C MET A 131 13.05 1.60 14.97
N LYS A 132 13.82 0.87 15.79
CA LYS A 132 13.91 -0.59 15.71
C LYS A 132 12.54 -1.24 15.85
N TYR A 133 11.80 -0.90 16.90
CA TYR A 133 10.46 -1.46 17.14
C TYR A 133 9.50 -1.20 15.97
N LEU A 134 9.41 0.04 15.48
CA LEU A 134 8.51 0.39 14.36
C LEU A 134 8.96 -0.18 13.02
N LEU A 135 10.26 -0.44 12.83
CA LEU A 135 10.73 -1.16 11.65
C LEU A 135 10.33 -2.64 11.75
N GLU A 136 10.54 -3.29 12.89
CA GLU A 136 10.24 -4.71 13.11
C GLU A 136 8.74 -5.05 13.15
N HIS A 137 7.92 -4.11 13.62
CA HIS A 137 6.48 -4.28 13.82
C HIS A 137 5.71 -3.25 12.99
N ASP A 138 4.96 -3.71 11.99
CA ASP A 138 4.02 -2.89 11.23
C ASP A 138 2.65 -3.58 11.16
N THR A 139 1.59 -2.81 11.42
CA THR A 139 0.21 -3.33 11.45
C THR A 139 -0.27 -3.77 10.08
N VAL A 140 0.14 -3.07 9.03
CA VAL A 140 -0.33 -3.30 7.67
C VAL A 140 0.61 -4.26 6.95
N HIS A 141 1.91 -3.94 6.98
CA HIS A 141 2.94 -4.64 6.22
C HIS A 141 3.62 -5.76 7.03
N GLY A 142 3.05 -6.13 8.17
CA GLY A 142 3.52 -7.21 9.03
C GLY A 142 4.94 -7.01 9.57
N ARG A 143 5.57 -8.15 9.88
CA ARG A 143 6.93 -8.20 10.41
C ARG A 143 7.95 -7.85 9.34
N PHE A 144 8.98 -7.10 9.73
CA PHE A 144 10.11 -6.88 8.84
C PHE A 144 10.80 -8.20 8.54
N ASP A 145 10.95 -8.50 7.25
CA ASP A 145 11.64 -9.67 6.77
C ASP A 145 13.16 -9.42 6.73
N GLY A 146 13.75 -9.21 7.91
CA GLY A 146 15.13 -8.78 8.11
C GLY A 146 15.53 -8.84 9.58
N THR A 147 16.78 -8.46 9.89
CA THR A 147 17.22 -8.27 11.29
C THR A 147 17.44 -6.79 11.57
N VAL A 148 17.13 -6.36 12.78
CA VAL A 148 17.41 -5.00 13.27
C VAL A 148 17.95 -5.10 14.69
N GLU A 149 19.20 -4.70 14.86
CA GLU A 149 19.89 -4.69 16.16
C GLU A 149 20.20 -3.25 16.57
N LEU A 150 20.24 -2.99 17.88
CA LEU A 150 20.79 -1.74 18.41
C LEU A 150 22.32 -1.83 18.43
N THR A 151 22.97 -0.70 18.22
CA THR A 151 24.42 -0.54 18.35
C THR A 151 24.71 0.76 19.10
N ASP A 152 25.94 0.94 19.58
CA ASP A 152 26.34 2.12 20.35
C ASP A 152 26.14 3.46 19.60
N GLY A 153 26.10 3.44 18.26
CA GLY A 153 25.98 4.63 17.41
C GLY A 153 24.81 4.62 16.42
N GLY A 154 23.89 3.66 16.53
CA GLY A 154 22.79 3.56 15.57
C GLY A 154 22.08 2.20 15.54
N LEU A 155 21.66 1.81 14.35
CA LEU A 155 21.07 0.49 14.09
C LEU A 155 22.03 -0.37 13.28
N LYS A 156 21.81 -1.69 13.32
CA LYS A 156 22.39 -2.63 12.37
C LYS A 156 21.25 -3.39 11.70
N ILE A 157 21.04 -3.12 10.41
CA ILE A 157 19.94 -3.68 9.62
C ILE A 157 20.53 -4.73 8.68
N ASN A 158 20.05 -5.99 8.75
CA ASN A 158 20.58 -7.11 7.96
C ASN A 158 22.10 -7.28 8.08
N GLY A 159 22.65 -7.02 9.26
CA GLY A 159 24.09 -7.08 9.49
C GLY A 159 24.86 -5.80 9.16
N LEU A 160 24.24 -4.83 8.48
CA LEU A 160 24.87 -3.61 7.98
C LEU A 160 24.67 -2.43 8.93
N PRO A 161 25.72 -1.65 9.26
CA PRO A 161 25.60 -0.50 10.15
C PRO A 161 24.84 0.65 9.48
N VAL A 162 23.89 1.23 10.22
CA VAL A 162 23.09 2.39 9.83
C VAL A 162 23.19 3.43 10.94
N THR A 163 23.84 4.56 10.65
CA THR A 163 24.00 5.64 11.63
C THR A 163 22.72 6.45 11.76
N LEU A 164 22.55 7.13 12.90
CA LEU A 164 21.34 7.88 13.21
C LEU A 164 21.67 9.34 13.54
N SER A 165 20.72 10.24 13.24
CA SER A 165 20.69 11.60 13.78
C SER A 165 19.26 12.04 14.08
N ALA A 166 19.10 13.13 14.83
CA ALA A 166 17.80 13.65 15.25
C ALA A 166 17.72 15.19 15.12
N THR A 167 18.36 15.77 14.11
CA THR A 167 18.34 17.23 13.89
C THR A 167 17.12 17.65 13.08
N ARG A 168 16.68 18.89 13.33
CA ARG A 168 15.60 19.56 12.59
C ARG A 168 16.13 20.38 11.41
N ASP A 169 17.42 20.72 11.41
CA ASP A 169 18.06 21.44 10.31
C ASP A 169 18.71 20.44 9.34
N PRO A 170 18.24 20.35 8.09
CA PRO A 170 18.82 19.43 7.12
C PRO A 170 20.32 19.63 6.83
N THR A 171 20.84 20.84 7.06
CA THR A 171 22.27 21.17 6.85
C THR A 171 23.20 20.53 7.90
N GLU A 172 22.66 20.21 9.08
CA GLU A 172 23.40 19.56 10.17
C GLU A 172 23.41 18.03 10.06
N ILE A 173 22.62 17.46 9.15
CA ILE A 173 22.55 16.00 8.99
C ILE A 173 23.85 15.53 8.31
N PRO A 174 24.58 14.55 8.89
CA PRO A 174 25.93 14.20 8.44
C PRO A 174 25.94 13.28 7.21
N TRP A 175 25.28 13.67 6.11
CA TRP A 175 25.16 12.85 4.90
C TRP A 175 26.51 12.46 4.32
N SER A 176 27.42 13.44 4.17
CA SER A 176 28.78 13.19 3.66
C SER A 176 29.56 12.21 4.54
N ALA A 177 29.55 12.43 5.86
CA ALA A 177 30.28 11.58 6.80
C ALA A 177 29.70 10.15 6.87
N ALA A 178 28.38 9.99 6.68
CA ALA A 178 27.74 8.69 6.56
C ALA A 178 27.92 8.05 5.17
N GLY A 179 28.42 8.80 4.18
CA GLY A 179 28.60 8.37 2.80
C GLY A 179 27.29 8.21 2.04
N VAL A 180 26.28 9.04 2.30
CA VAL A 180 24.99 9.06 1.59
C VAL A 180 25.10 9.84 0.30
N ASP A 181 24.63 9.24 -0.81
CA ASP A 181 24.55 9.89 -2.11
C ASP A 181 23.12 10.37 -2.43
N TYR A 182 22.12 9.53 -2.14
CA TYR A 182 20.71 9.79 -2.44
C TYR A 182 19.92 9.90 -1.14
N VAL A 183 19.13 10.96 -0.97
CA VAL A 183 18.27 11.16 0.20
C VAL A 183 16.81 11.01 -0.20
N CYS A 184 16.08 10.13 0.49
CA CYS A 184 14.63 10.14 0.51
C CYS A 184 14.15 11.16 1.56
N GLU A 185 13.61 12.28 1.10
CA GLU A 185 12.98 13.30 1.94
C GLU A 185 11.52 12.93 2.19
N SER A 186 11.26 12.34 3.36
CA SER A 186 9.96 11.78 3.75
C SER A 186 9.38 12.33 5.04
N THR A 187 9.81 13.54 5.43
CA THR A 187 9.22 14.27 6.57
C THR A 187 7.91 14.97 6.21
N GLY A 188 7.74 15.34 4.93
CA GLY A 188 6.67 16.22 4.46
C GLY A 188 6.84 17.70 4.84
N ALA A 189 7.93 18.05 5.53
CA ALA A 189 8.27 19.42 5.90
C ALA A 189 9.05 20.14 4.80
N PHE A 190 9.98 19.44 4.15
CA PHE A 190 10.81 19.98 3.06
C PHE A 190 10.27 19.50 1.72
N THR A 191 9.44 20.33 1.09
CA THR A 191 8.75 19.98 -0.17
C THR A 191 8.99 21.02 -1.26
N THR A 192 10.15 21.67 -1.25
CA THR A 192 10.61 22.65 -2.23
C THR A 192 12.08 22.39 -2.56
N THR A 193 12.53 22.86 -3.73
CA THR A 193 13.93 22.84 -4.15
C THR A 193 14.79 23.56 -3.11
N GLU A 194 14.42 24.78 -2.72
CA GLU A 194 15.15 25.55 -1.69
C GLU A 194 15.30 24.76 -0.38
N GLY A 195 14.20 24.17 0.13
CA GLY A 195 14.24 23.41 1.37
C GLY A 195 15.11 22.15 1.27
N CYS A 196 15.09 21.48 0.10
CA CYS A 196 15.86 20.25 -0.11
C CYS A 196 17.33 20.50 -0.46
N MET A 197 17.68 21.67 -0.99
CA MET A 197 19.09 22.04 -1.25
C MET A 197 19.93 22.04 0.03
N LYS A 198 19.31 22.21 1.20
CA LYS A 198 19.98 22.05 2.50
C LYS A 198 20.53 20.64 2.74
N HIS A 199 19.92 19.59 2.20
CA HIS A 199 20.49 18.24 2.26
C HIS A 199 21.74 18.12 1.36
N ILE A 200 21.75 18.84 0.24
CA ILE A 200 22.92 18.91 -0.66
C ILE A 200 24.07 19.63 0.05
N GLU A 201 23.78 20.68 0.81
CA GLU A 201 24.76 21.37 1.67
C GLU A 201 25.32 20.44 2.76
N GLY A 202 24.47 19.58 3.35
CA GLY A 202 24.89 18.50 4.27
C GLY A 202 25.69 17.36 3.59
N GLY A 203 25.85 17.41 2.26
CA GLY A 203 26.73 16.55 1.49
C GLY A 203 26.08 15.41 0.71
N ALA A 204 24.74 15.36 0.66
CA ALA A 204 24.06 14.46 -0.27
C ALA A 204 24.26 14.94 -1.73
N LYS A 205 24.20 14.03 -2.70
CA LYS A 205 24.28 14.37 -4.13
C LYS A 205 22.91 14.66 -4.74
N LYS A 206 21.89 13.91 -4.32
CA LYS A 206 20.52 13.98 -4.85
C LYS A 206 19.49 13.85 -3.75
N VAL A 207 18.35 14.51 -3.92
CA VAL A 207 17.21 14.46 -3.00
C VAL A 207 15.94 14.12 -3.77
N ILE A 208 15.18 13.16 -3.23
CA ILE A 208 13.90 12.72 -3.77
C ILE A 208 12.83 13.04 -2.72
N ILE A 209 11.92 13.95 -3.06
CA ILE A 209 10.79 14.34 -2.21
C ILE A 209 9.68 13.29 -2.31
N SER A 210 9.26 12.74 -1.18
CA SER A 210 8.19 11.74 -1.08
C SER A 210 6.77 12.33 -1.04
N ALA A 211 6.58 13.49 -1.67
CA ALA A 211 5.33 14.24 -1.73
C ALA A 211 5.34 15.19 -2.93
N PRO A 212 4.18 15.72 -3.36
CA PRO A 212 4.13 16.78 -4.37
C PRO A 212 4.95 18.00 -3.93
N ALA A 213 5.82 18.47 -4.82
CA ALA A 213 6.53 19.71 -4.61
C ALA A 213 5.55 20.90 -4.54
N LYS A 214 5.85 21.85 -3.65
CA LYS A 214 5.07 23.08 -3.41
C LYS A 214 5.54 24.26 -4.25
N ASP A 215 6.65 24.13 -4.95
CA ASP A 215 7.16 25.12 -5.90
C ASP A 215 6.97 24.64 -7.36
N ALA A 216 7.25 25.55 -8.29
CA ALA A 216 7.22 25.26 -9.72
C ALA A 216 8.55 24.72 -10.25
N GLU A 217 9.65 25.02 -9.57
CA GLU A 217 11.01 24.68 -10.00
C GLU A 217 11.32 23.20 -9.86
N THR A 218 10.78 22.52 -8.83
CA THR A 218 11.11 21.12 -8.59
C THR A 218 10.49 20.22 -9.68
N PRO A 219 11.31 19.49 -10.46
CA PRO A 219 10.82 18.54 -11.45
C PRO A 219 10.01 17.44 -10.77
N THR A 220 8.85 17.11 -11.36
CA THR A 220 8.02 15.98 -10.93
C THR A 220 8.28 14.81 -11.86
N ILE A 221 8.78 13.71 -11.32
CA ILE A 221 9.05 12.48 -12.06
C ILE A 221 8.11 11.39 -11.56
N VAL A 222 7.33 10.82 -12.47
CA VAL A 222 6.47 9.66 -12.22
C VAL A 222 7.04 8.48 -12.99
N VAL A 223 7.43 7.47 -12.23
CA VAL A 223 7.99 6.23 -12.73
C VAL A 223 6.96 5.53 -13.64
N GLY A 224 7.36 5.17 -14.86
CA GLY A 224 6.45 4.60 -15.88
C GLY A 224 5.70 5.61 -16.73
N VAL A 225 5.90 6.91 -16.50
CA VAL A 225 5.21 7.97 -17.27
C VAL A 225 6.19 8.91 -17.95
N ASN A 226 7.13 9.48 -17.19
CA ASN A 226 8.11 10.44 -17.69
C ASN A 226 9.49 10.26 -17.03
N THR A 227 9.85 9.01 -16.80
CA THR A 227 11.11 8.62 -16.14
C THR A 227 12.33 9.05 -16.95
N GLU A 228 12.18 9.05 -18.26
CA GLU A 228 13.12 9.51 -19.26
C GLU A 228 13.46 11.00 -19.13
N ASP A 229 12.56 11.81 -18.57
CA ASP A 229 12.77 13.26 -18.40
C ASP A 229 13.81 13.60 -17.33
N TYR A 230 14.15 12.65 -16.46
CA TYR A 230 15.21 12.87 -15.48
C TYR A 230 16.55 13.15 -16.17
N LYS A 231 17.20 14.24 -15.73
CA LYS A 231 18.53 14.65 -16.17
C LYS A 231 19.50 14.72 -14.99
N THR A 232 20.77 14.41 -15.23
CA THR A 232 21.82 14.31 -14.19
C THR A 232 22.09 15.62 -13.45
N GLU A 233 21.72 16.77 -14.00
CA GLU A 233 21.80 18.07 -13.33
C GLU A 233 20.68 18.29 -12.29
N MET A 234 19.60 17.51 -12.34
CA MET A 234 18.51 17.60 -11.38
C MET A 234 18.98 17.08 -10.02
N LYS A 235 19.27 18.01 -9.10
CA LYS A 235 19.68 17.69 -7.73
C LYS A 235 18.51 17.33 -6.82
N VAL A 236 17.35 17.95 -7.05
CA VAL A 236 16.13 17.73 -6.28
C VAL A 236 15.02 17.36 -7.26
N VAL A 237 14.29 16.28 -6.97
CA VAL A 237 13.11 15.87 -7.74
C VAL A 237 11.99 15.47 -6.78
N SER A 238 10.74 15.56 -7.24
CA SER A 238 9.57 15.05 -6.52
C SER A 238 9.06 13.78 -7.18
N CYS A 239 8.81 12.75 -6.37
CA CYS A 239 8.16 11.51 -6.81
C CYS A 239 6.62 11.66 -6.85
N ALA A 240 6.11 12.89 -6.95
CA ALA A 240 4.69 13.23 -6.91
C ALA A 240 3.98 12.72 -5.63
N SER A 241 2.71 12.29 -5.75
CA SER A 241 1.95 11.64 -4.67
C SER A 241 1.62 10.18 -5.02
N CYS A 242 1.21 9.39 -4.02
CA CYS A 242 0.66 8.06 -4.24
C CYS A 242 -0.48 8.06 -5.26
N THR A 243 -1.47 8.96 -5.13
CA THR A 243 -2.58 9.05 -6.09
C THR A 243 -2.14 9.48 -7.49
N THR A 244 -1.14 10.36 -7.63
CA THR A 244 -0.60 10.71 -8.96
C THR A 244 0.07 9.49 -9.61
N ASN A 245 0.83 8.71 -8.84
CA ASN A 245 1.42 7.45 -9.32
C ASN A 245 0.34 6.40 -9.62
N GLY A 246 -0.75 6.35 -8.84
CA GLY A 246 -1.88 5.45 -9.07
C GLY A 246 -2.79 5.84 -10.24
N LEU A 247 -2.71 7.07 -10.73
CA LEU A 247 -3.54 7.58 -11.83
C LEU A 247 -2.77 7.72 -13.14
N ALA A 248 -1.56 8.31 -13.11
CA ALA A 248 -0.87 8.74 -14.32
C ALA A 248 -0.48 7.60 -15.29
N PRO A 249 -0.01 6.42 -14.84
CA PRO A 249 0.27 5.30 -15.74
C PRO A 249 -0.97 4.80 -16.47
N LEU A 250 -2.10 4.63 -15.77
CA LEU A 250 -3.37 4.25 -16.39
C LEU A 250 -3.85 5.32 -17.39
N VAL A 251 -3.76 6.59 -17.02
CA VAL A 251 -4.09 7.72 -17.92
C VAL A 251 -3.24 7.69 -19.18
N LYS A 252 -1.94 7.43 -19.07
CA LYS A 252 -1.03 7.33 -20.23
C LYS A 252 -1.49 6.21 -21.17
N VAL A 253 -1.72 5.00 -20.66
CA VAL A 253 -2.18 3.84 -21.45
C VAL A 253 -3.49 4.17 -22.20
N ILE A 254 -4.49 4.68 -21.49
CA ILE A 254 -5.80 4.98 -22.08
C ILE A 254 -5.70 6.13 -23.09
N ASN A 255 -4.94 7.18 -22.78
CA ASN A 255 -4.80 8.32 -23.67
C ASN A 255 -4.04 7.99 -24.95
N GLU A 256 -2.99 7.18 -24.88
CA GLU A 256 -2.20 6.81 -26.07
C GLU A 256 -3.00 5.96 -27.06
N LYS A 257 -3.93 5.13 -26.55
CA LYS A 257 -4.76 4.28 -27.39
C LYS A 257 -6.04 4.96 -27.89
N PHE A 258 -6.79 5.59 -26.98
CA PHE A 258 -8.16 6.06 -27.25
C PHE A 258 -8.29 7.59 -27.25
N GLY A 259 -7.29 8.29 -26.71
CA GLY A 259 -7.34 9.72 -26.43
C GLY A 259 -8.28 10.04 -25.27
N ILE A 260 -7.85 10.88 -24.34
CA ILE A 260 -8.72 11.45 -23.30
C ILE A 260 -9.03 12.90 -23.64
N LYS A 261 -10.31 13.22 -23.78
CA LYS A 261 -10.79 14.57 -24.03
C LYS A 261 -10.85 15.38 -22.73
N GLN A 262 -11.50 14.82 -21.71
CA GLN A 262 -11.62 15.40 -20.38
C GLN A 262 -12.00 14.32 -19.35
N GLY A 263 -11.69 14.54 -18.08
CA GLY A 263 -12.04 13.59 -17.03
C GLY A 263 -12.04 14.18 -15.61
N LEU A 264 -12.83 13.56 -14.76
CA LEU A 264 -12.91 13.82 -13.33
C LEU A 264 -12.50 12.58 -12.56
N MET A 265 -11.59 12.78 -11.61
CA MET A 265 -11.11 11.72 -10.74
C MET A 265 -11.69 11.87 -9.32
N THR A 266 -12.14 10.76 -8.76
CA THR A 266 -12.34 10.61 -7.32
C THR A 266 -11.38 9.56 -6.82
N THR A 267 -10.68 9.82 -5.72
CA THR A 267 -9.98 8.74 -5.00
C THR A 267 -10.66 8.47 -3.68
N VAL A 268 -11.00 7.20 -3.44
CA VAL A 268 -11.38 6.72 -2.11
C VAL A 268 -10.08 6.29 -1.45
N HIS A 269 -9.63 7.10 -0.50
CA HIS A 269 -8.28 7.05 0.03
C HIS A 269 -8.28 6.51 1.46
N ALA A 270 -7.34 5.62 1.77
CA ALA A 270 -7.10 5.14 3.13
C ALA A 270 -6.74 6.27 4.10
N ALA A 271 -6.92 6.01 5.39
CA ALA A 271 -6.57 6.94 6.44
C ALA A 271 -5.06 7.26 6.45
N THR A 272 -4.70 8.53 6.64
CA THR A 272 -3.31 9.00 6.67
C THR A 272 -2.93 9.57 8.03
N ALA A 273 -1.63 9.63 8.33
CA ALA A 273 -1.11 10.18 9.59
C ALA A 273 -1.41 11.68 9.80
N SER A 274 -1.92 12.37 8.78
CA SER A 274 -2.37 13.76 8.88
C SER A 274 -3.79 13.91 9.42
N GLN A 275 -4.53 12.81 9.63
CA GLN A 275 -5.88 12.83 10.19
C GLN A 275 -5.87 12.56 11.70
N MET A 276 -6.96 12.94 12.36
CA MET A 276 -7.10 12.80 13.80
C MET A 276 -7.88 11.53 14.18
N VAL A 277 -7.45 10.86 15.24
CA VAL A 277 -8.14 9.66 15.78
C VAL A 277 -9.53 10.03 16.28
N VAL A 278 -9.64 11.17 16.95
CA VAL A 278 -10.89 11.77 17.44
C VAL A 278 -10.99 13.22 16.95
N ASP A 279 -12.17 13.81 17.05
CA ASP A 279 -12.37 15.23 16.70
C ASP A 279 -11.36 16.11 17.46
N SER A 280 -10.52 16.84 16.71
CA SER A 280 -9.41 17.61 17.27
C SER A 280 -9.01 18.78 16.36
N SER A 281 -8.10 19.62 16.85
CA SER A 281 -7.61 20.77 16.11
C SER A 281 -6.67 20.34 14.98
N MET A 282 -7.07 20.66 13.75
CA MET A 282 -6.23 20.46 12.57
C MET A 282 -5.42 21.72 12.28
N LYS A 283 -4.14 21.56 11.95
CA LYS A 283 -3.32 22.69 11.49
C LYS A 283 -3.76 23.11 10.10
N GLY A 284 -4.04 24.39 9.91
CA GLY A 284 -4.41 24.97 8.61
C GLY A 284 -5.92 25.00 8.36
N LYS A 285 -6.31 24.93 7.09
CA LYS A 285 -7.69 25.18 6.63
C LYS A 285 -8.51 23.91 6.34
N ASP A 286 -7.93 22.72 6.46
CA ASP A 286 -8.64 21.46 6.22
C ASP A 286 -9.35 20.98 7.50
N TRP A 287 -10.44 21.66 7.87
CA TRP A 287 -11.19 21.34 9.08
C TRP A 287 -11.80 19.93 9.06
N ARG A 288 -12.07 19.39 7.86
CA ARG A 288 -12.67 18.05 7.70
C ARG A 288 -11.69 16.97 8.15
N ALA A 289 -10.39 17.13 7.89
CA ALA A 289 -9.35 16.21 8.36
C ALA A 289 -9.18 16.18 9.88
N GLY A 290 -9.71 17.19 10.60
CA GLY A 290 -9.74 17.21 12.06
C GLY A 290 -10.85 16.36 12.68
N ARG A 291 -11.77 15.80 11.89
CA ARG A 291 -12.84 14.91 12.36
C ARG A 291 -12.33 13.48 12.51
N ALA A 292 -12.91 12.72 13.44
CA ALA A 292 -12.50 11.35 13.78
C ALA A 292 -12.41 10.44 12.53
N ALA A 293 -11.19 10.01 12.20
CA ALA A 293 -10.89 9.29 10.95
C ALA A 293 -11.56 7.91 10.86
N SER A 294 -11.75 7.23 11.98
CA SER A 294 -12.33 5.88 12.03
C SER A 294 -13.85 5.85 11.87
N ALA A 295 -14.52 7.01 11.91
CA ALA A 295 -15.98 7.11 11.98
C ALA A 295 -16.61 7.91 10.84
N ASN A 296 -15.81 8.41 9.89
CA ASN A 296 -16.29 9.32 8.85
C ASN A 296 -15.77 8.94 7.46
N VAL A 297 -16.60 9.23 6.46
CA VAL A 297 -16.15 9.47 5.08
C VAL A 297 -15.84 10.95 4.97
N ILE A 298 -14.57 11.31 4.77
CA ILE A 298 -14.09 12.69 4.89
C ILE A 298 -13.71 13.22 3.50
N PRO A 299 -14.51 14.11 2.89
CA PRO A 299 -14.12 14.69 1.61
C PRO A 299 -12.92 15.62 1.78
N SER A 300 -11.95 15.51 0.87
CA SER A 300 -10.67 16.24 0.90
C SER A 300 -10.33 16.74 -0.51
N SER A 301 -9.69 17.91 -0.58
CA SER A 301 -9.13 18.39 -1.85
C SER A 301 -7.86 17.61 -2.18
N THR A 302 -7.59 17.43 -3.47
CA THR A 302 -6.34 16.81 -3.94
C THR A 302 -5.85 17.51 -5.20
N GLY A 303 -4.53 17.71 -5.28
CA GLY A 303 -3.86 18.17 -6.49
C GLY A 303 -3.46 17.04 -7.43
N ALA A 304 -3.72 15.77 -7.08
CA ALA A 304 -3.10 14.63 -7.77
C ALA A 304 -3.44 14.54 -9.26
N ALA A 305 -4.71 14.74 -9.64
CA ALA A 305 -5.13 14.76 -11.04
C ALA A 305 -4.53 15.94 -11.83
N LYS A 306 -4.40 17.11 -11.19
CA LYS A 306 -3.70 18.26 -11.79
C LYS A 306 -2.20 17.99 -11.93
N ALA A 307 -1.61 17.25 -10.99
CA ALA A 307 -0.21 16.87 -11.01
C ALA A 307 0.11 15.83 -12.10
N VAL A 308 -0.88 15.07 -12.60
CA VAL A 308 -0.71 14.25 -13.81
C VAL A 308 -0.21 15.11 -14.97
N ALA A 309 -0.72 16.34 -15.13
CA ALA A 309 -0.26 17.24 -16.19
C ALA A 309 1.19 17.74 -16.02
N LYS A 310 1.79 17.61 -14.83
CA LYS A 310 3.23 17.90 -14.64
C LYS A 310 4.10 16.79 -15.22
N ALA A 311 3.67 15.53 -15.06
CA ALA A 311 4.38 14.36 -15.57
C ALA A 311 3.98 14.01 -17.01
N TYR A 312 2.76 14.31 -17.43
CA TYR A 312 2.22 13.99 -18.75
C TYR A 312 1.52 15.22 -19.34
N PRO A 313 2.28 16.17 -19.93
CA PRO A 313 1.79 17.51 -20.29
C PRO A 313 0.57 17.55 -21.23
N VAL A 314 0.36 16.51 -22.05
CA VAL A 314 -0.82 16.39 -22.91
C VAL A 314 -2.15 16.38 -22.14
N MET A 315 -2.12 16.10 -20.83
CA MET A 315 -3.27 16.14 -19.92
C MET A 315 -3.53 17.51 -19.28
N LYS A 316 -2.74 18.54 -19.61
CA LYS A 316 -2.92 19.89 -19.06
C LYS A 316 -4.32 20.43 -19.34
N GLY A 317 -5.05 20.76 -18.27
CA GLY A 317 -6.41 21.29 -18.35
C GLY A 317 -7.50 20.22 -18.58
N LYS A 318 -7.14 18.95 -18.78
CA LYS A 318 -8.09 17.86 -19.07
C LYS A 318 -8.55 17.11 -17.83
N LEU A 319 -7.73 17.07 -16.77
CA LEU A 319 -7.99 16.28 -15.57
C LEU A 319 -8.00 17.14 -14.30
N THR A 320 -8.99 16.90 -13.45
CA THR A 320 -9.02 17.37 -12.06
C THR A 320 -9.74 16.33 -11.20
N GLY A 321 -9.74 16.50 -9.88
CA GLY A 321 -10.41 15.54 -9.02
C GLY A 321 -10.54 15.95 -7.56
N MET A 322 -11.10 15.04 -6.79
CA MET A 322 -11.26 15.15 -5.34
C MET A 322 -10.94 13.82 -4.66
N ALA A 323 -10.98 13.79 -3.34
CA ALA A 323 -10.79 12.58 -2.56
C ALA A 323 -11.87 12.43 -1.49
N PHE A 324 -12.14 11.19 -1.10
CA PHE A 324 -12.83 10.83 0.13
C PHE A 324 -11.89 9.98 0.97
N ARG A 325 -11.60 10.39 2.19
CA ARG A 325 -10.83 9.57 3.13
C ARG A 325 -11.78 8.65 3.88
N VAL A 326 -11.46 7.37 3.96
CA VAL A 326 -12.32 6.33 4.56
C VAL A 326 -11.58 5.55 5.65
N PRO A 327 -12.29 4.83 6.54
CA PRO A 327 -11.70 4.12 7.68
C PRO A 327 -10.91 2.85 7.33
N THR A 328 -10.26 2.79 6.17
CA THR A 328 -9.28 1.74 5.83
C THR A 328 -7.88 2.20 6.22
N VAL A 329 -7.02 1.26 6.65
CA VAL A 329 -5.69 1.58 7.20
C VAL A 329 -4.57 1.63 6.17
N ASP A 330 -4.83 1.10 4.98
CA ASP A 330 -4.02 1.20 3.77
C ASP A 330 -4.87 0.79 2.55
N VAL A 331 -4.26 0.91 1.36
CA VAL A 331 -4.84 0.71 0.05
C VAL A 331 -5.95 1.72 -0.28
N SER A 332 -5.79 2.34 -1.43
CA SER A 332 -6.69 3.33 -1.96
C SER A 332 -7.12 2.93 -3.38
N VAL A 333 -8.19 3.55 -3.86
CA VAL A 333 -8.70 3.32 -5.22
C VAL A 333 -8.94 4.64 -5.92
N VAL A 334 -8.64 4.66 -7.21
CA VAL A 334 -8.97 5.73 -8.14
C VAL A 334 -10.19 5.31 -8.94
N ASP A 335 -11.17 6.21 -9.01
CA ASP A 335 -12.25 6.24 -10.00
C ASP A 335 -11.95 7.39 -10.96
N LEU A 336 -11.66 7.06 -12.22
CA LEU A 336 -11.53 8.03 -13.30
C LEU A 336 -12.75 7.93 -14.21
N THR A 337 -13.58 8.96 -14.18
CA THR A 337 -14.68 9.12 -15.14
C THR A 337 -14.23 10.05 -16.26
N CYS A 338 -14.14 9.55 -17.49
CA CYS A 338 -13.60 10.31 -18.61
C CYS A 338 -14.37 10.13 -19.92
N GLU A 339 -14.29 11.18 -20.75
CA GLU A 339 -14.71 11.17 -22.14
C GLU A 339 -13.48 10.90 -23.02
N LEU A 340 -13.58 9.90 -23.88
CA LEU A 340 -12.56 9.48 -24.84
C LEU A 340 -12.76 10.20 -26.18
N GLU A 341 -11.67 10.40 -26.92
CA GLU A 341 -11.72 10.96 -28.28
C GLU A 341 -12.20 9.90 -29.29
N THR A 342 -11.79 8.64 -29.11
CA THR A 342 -12.09 7.53 -30.02
C THR A 342 -13.13 6.59 -29.43
N PRO A 343 -14.26 6.32 -30.13
CA PRO A 343 -15.21 5.28 -29.73
C PRO A 343 -14.56 3.91 -29.63
N THR A 344 -14.88 3.15 -28.57
CA THR A 344 -14.29 1.83 -28.29
C THR A 344 -15.28 0.91 -27.59
N THR A 345 -14.88 -0.34 -27.33
CA THR A 345 -15.63 -1.31 -26.53
C THR A 345 -14.97 -1.54 -25.16
N TRP A 346 -15.71 -2.08 -24.19
CA TRP A 346 -15.13 -2.43 -22.89
C TRP A 346 -14.02 -3.49 -23.01
N ASP A 347 -14.20 -4.46 -23.91
CA ASP A 347 -13.21 -5.50 -24.16
C ASP A 347 -11.92 -4.94 -24.76
N ASP A 348 -11.99 -3.92 -25.62
CA ASP A 348 -10.81 -3.25 -26.16
C ASP A 348 -10.03 -2.48 -25.07
N ILE A 349 -10.74 -1.82 -24.13
CA ILE A 349 -10.10 -1.15 -22.99
C ILE A 349 -9.40 -2.19 -22.11
N LYS A 350 -10.08 -3.29 -21.77
CA LYS A 350 -9.49 -4.39 -21.00
C LYS A 350 -8.25 -4.95 -21.68
N ALA A 351 -8.34 -5.25 -22.98
CA ALA A 351 -7.23 -5.80 -23.75
C ALA A 351 -6.02 -4.85 -23.78
N GLU A 352 -6.26 -3.55 -23.95
CA GLU A 352 -5.19 -2.56 -23.98
C GLU A 352 -4.46 -2.43 -22.63
N VAL A 353 -5.21 -2.34 -21.52
CA VAL A 353 -4.59 -2.24 -20.19
C VAL A 353 -3.88 -3.54 -19.79
N LYS A 354 -4.46 -4.69 -20.15
CA LYS A 354 -3.83 -6.00 -19.96
C LYS A 354 -2.51 -6.10 -20.73
N ARG A 355 -2.50 -5.68 -22.01
CA ARG A 355 -1.27 -5.60 -22.82
C ARG A 355 -0.23 -4.71 -22.15
N ALA A 356 -0.59 -3.49 -21.80
CA ALA A 356 0.33 -2.54 -21.15
C ALA A 356 0.90 -3.08 -19.83
N SER A 357 0.10 -3.82 -19.03
CA SER A 357 0.57 -4.45 -17.78
C SER A 357 1.64 -5.53 -17.97
N MET A 358 1.69 -6.14 -19.16
CA MET A 358 2.63 -7.21 -19.51
C MET A 358 3.85 -6.69 -20.29
N GLU A 359 3.72 -5.52 -20.92
CA GLU A 359 4.71 -4.91 -21.80
C GLU A 359 5.30 -3.63 -21.19
N GLU A 360 5.04 -2.45 -21.76
CA GLU A 360 5.69 -1.18 -21.39
C GLU A 360 5.40 -0.71 -19.95
N GLY A 361 4.26 -1.12 -19.39
CA GLY A 361 3.83 -0.79 -18.04
C GLY A 361 4.22 -1.85 -17.00
N LYS A 362 4.93 -2.92 -17.38
CA LYS A 362 5.23 -4.04 -16.48
C LYS A 362 5.91 -3.59 -15.17
N GLY A 363 5.31 -3.97 -14.04
CA GLY A 363 5.77 -3.60 -12.69
C GLY A 363 5.29 -2.23 -12.20
N VAL A 364 4.65 -1.44 -13.06
CA VAL A 364 4.01 -0.15 -12.73
C VAL A 364 2.49 -0.25 -12.87
N VAL A 365 2.02 -0.89 -13.94
CA VAL A 365 0.62 -1.16 -14.26
C VAL A 365 0.35 -2.63 -14.02
N GLY A 366 -0.66 -2.92 -13.19
CA GLY A 366 -1.25 -4.23 -13.01
C GLY A 366 -2.66 -4.28 -13.61
N TYR A 367 -3.18 -5.50 -13.72
CA TYR A 367 -4.49 -5.78 -14.31
C TYR A 367 -5.11 -6.99 -13.58
N THR A 368 -6.40 -6.91 -13.26
CA THR A 368 -7.15 -8.03 -12.69
C THR A 368 -8.59 -8.11 -13.23
N GLU A 369 -9.09 -9.34 -13.35
CA GLU A 369 -10.50 -9.68 -13.62
C GLU A 369 -11.14 -10.41 -12.41
N ASP A 370 -10.39 -10.54 -11.30
CA ASP A 370 -10.87 -11.21 -10.09
C ASP A 370 -11.81 -10.29 -9.30
N GLN A 371 -12.70 -10.88 -8.50
CA GLN A 371 -13.59 -10.15 -7.58
C GLN A 371 -12.83 -9.71 -6.32
N VAL A 372 -12.00 -8.68 -6.47
CA VAL A 372 -11.06 -8.16 -5.47
C VAL A 372 -11.67 -7.09 -4.57
N VAL A 373 -11.02 -6.87 -3.42
CA VAL A 373 -11.28 -5.76 -2.50
C VAL A 373 -9.98 -5.11 -2.05
N SER A 374 -10.05 -4.00 -1.30
CA SER A 374 -8.86 -3.20 -0.94
C SER A 374 -7.77 -4.00 -0.23
N SER A 375 -8.11 -4.92 0.68
CA SER A 375 -7.11 -5.70 1.42
C SER A 375 -6.27 -6.63 0.55
N ASP A 376 -6.75 -7.00 -0.63
CA ASP A 376 -6.05 -7.91 -1.54
C ASP A 376 -4.82 -7.25 -2.18
N PHE A 377 -4.73 -5.92 -2.12
CA PHE A 377 -3.63 -5.13 -2.64
C PHE A 377 -2.63 -4.67 -1.58
N VAL A 378 -2.75 -5.11 -0.32
CA VAL A 378 -1.76 -4.79 0.71
C VAL A 378 -0.41 -5.41 0.32
N GLY A 379 0.62 -4.57 0.20
CA GLY A 379 1.94 -4.98 -0.28
C GLY A 379 2.04 -5.07 -1.81
N GLU A 380 1.04 -4.57 -2.55
CA GLU A 380 1.12 -4.46 -4.00
C GLU A 380 2.24 -3.49 -4.40
N THR A 381 3.07 -3.95 -5.33
CA THR A 381 4.23 -3.21 -5.83
C THR A 381 3.91 -2.36 -7.05
N CYS A 382 2.86 -2.67 -7.81
CA CYS A 382 2.42 -1.85 -8.93
C CYS A 382 1.92 -0.49 -8.42
N SER A 383 2.13 0.55 -9.21
CA SER A 383 1.60 1.88 -8.89
C SER A 383 0.09 1.92 -9.04
N THR A 384 -0.45 1.17 -9.99
CA THR A 384 -1.87 1.14 -10.36
C THR A 384 -2.23 -0.29 -10.77
N VAL A 385 -3.35 -0.82 -10.29
CA VAL A 385 -3.88 -2.13 -10.71
C VAL A 385 -5.31 -1.95 -11.19
N PHE A 386 -5.50 -2.03 -12.50
CA PHE A 386 -6.80 -1.82 -13.13
C PHE A 386 -7.74 -2.98 -12.81
N ASP A 387 -8.91 -2.63 -12.30
CA ASP A 387 -9.98 -3.56 -11.93
C ASP A 387 -11.01 -3.62 -13.09
N ALA A 388 -10.88 -4.67 -13.89
CA ALA A 388 -11.66 -4.83 -15.11
C ALA A 388 -13.15 -5.10 -14.86
N GLU A 389 -13.50 -5.60 -13.67
CA GLU A 389 -14.86 -5.95 -13.30
C GLU A 389 -15.56 -4.85 -12.49
N ALA A 390 -14.81 -3.92 -11.88
CA ALA A 390 -15.36 -2.76 -11.17
C ALA A 390 -15.64 -1.53 -12.07
N GLY A 391 -14.98 -1.45 -13.23
CA GLY A 391 -15.21 -0.39 -14.21
C GLY A 391 -16.55 -0.51 -14.95
N ILE A 392 -17.00 0.58 -15.58
CA ILE A 392 -18.25 0.58 -16.35
C ILE A 392 -18.20 1.57 -17.51
N MET A 393 -18.75 1.18 -18.65
CA MET A 393 -18.88 2.00 -19.85
C MET A 393 -20.34 2.41 -20.06
N LEU A 394 -20.62 3.72 -20.15
CA LEU A 394 -21.96 4.24 -20.41
C LEU A 394 -22.24 4.35 -21.92
N THR A 395 -21.25 4.84 -22.67
CA THR A 395 -21.29 4.94 -24.13
C THR A 395 -19.92 4.53 -24.67
N PRO A 396 -19.76 4.27 -25.98
CA PRO A 396 -18.46 3.95 -26.57
C PRO A 396 -17.34 4.97 -26.30
N THR A 397 -17.67 6.19 -25.85
CA THR A 397 -16.69 7.24 -25.52
C THR A 397 -16.77 7.71 -24.08
N PHE A 398 -17.67 7.22 -23.24
CA PHE A 398 -17.82 7.69 -21.86
C PHE A 398 -17.71 6.54 -20.86
N VAL A 399 -16.63 6.55 -20.10
CA VAL A 399 -16.20 5.42 -19.28
C VAL A 399 -15.86 5.84 -17.86
N LYS A 400 -16.03 4.89 -16.94
CA LYS A 400 -15.51 4.92 -15.58
C LYS A 400 -14.49 3.79 -15.44
N LEU A 401 -13.26 4.17 -15.12
CA LEU A 401 -12.14 3.26 -14.91
C LEU A 401 -11.81 3.21 -13.43
N VAL A 402 -11.70 2.01 -12.88
CA VAL A 402 -11.38 1.76 -11.46
C VAL A 402 -9.98 1.17 -11.38
N SER A 403 -9.15 1.71 -10.49
CA SER A 403 -7.80 1.19 -10.30
C SER A 403 -7.32 1.31 -8.86
N TRP A 404 -6.85 0.19 -8.32
CA TRP A 404 -6.33 0.07 -6.97
C TRP A 404 -4.87 0.48 -6.89
N TYR A 405 -4.46 0.95 -5.71
CA TYR A 405 -3.07 1.21 -5.41
C TYR A 405 -2.82 1.11 -3.91
N ASP A 406 -1.79 0.38 -3.52
CA ASP A 406 -1.24 0.50 -2.18
C ASP A 406 -0.54 1.86 -2.07
N ASN A 407 -1.18 2.79 -1.36
CA ASN A 407 -0.71 4.17 -1.23
C ASN A 407 0.59 4.29 -0.42
N GLU A 408 1.06 3.21 0.20
CA GLU A 408 2.33 3.19 0.92
C GLU A 408 3.37 2.31 0.23
N TRP A 409 3.04 1.05 0.00
CA TRP A 409 3.99 0.07 -0.54
C TRP A 409 4.28 0.34 -2.01
N GLY A 410 3.24 0.48 -2.86
CA GLY A 410 3.40 0.80 -4.27
C GLY A 410 4.12 2.15 -4.45
N TYR A 411 3.76 3.16 -3.65
CA TYR A 411 4.43 4.47 -3.68
C TYR A 411 5.89 4.41 -3.22
N SER A 412 6.19 3.69 -2.14
CA SER A 412 7.57 3.53 -1.65
C SER A 412 8.43 2.71 -2.59
N THR A 413 7.81 1.76 -3.30
CA THR A 413 8.43 1.01 -4.40
C THR A 413 8.86 1.97 -5.51
N ARG A 414 8.01 2.94 -5.88
CA ARG A 414 8.37 3.99 -6.86
C ARG A 414 9.47 4.92 -6.40
N LEU A 415 9.56 5.25 -5.12
CA LEU A 415 10.67 6.02 -4.57
C LEU A 415 12.00 5.28 -4.74
N VAL A 416 12.02 3.98 -4.43
CA VAL A 416 13.22 3.14 -4.62
C VAL A 416 13.57 3.01 -6.10
N ASP A 417 12.59 2.77 -6.97
CA ASP A 417 12.81 2.72 -8.43
C ASP A 417 13.37 4.04 -8.97
N LEU A 418 12.85 5.18 -8.50
CA LEU A 418 13.33 6.50 -8.92
C LEU A 418 14.76 6.74 -8.47
N VAL A 419 15.11 6.41 -7.22
CA VAL A 419 16.50 6.49 -6.73
C VAL A 419 17.42 5.64 -7.60
N GLY A 420 17.04 4.39 -7.86
CA GLY A 420 17.86 3.49 -8.69
C GLY A 420 18.01 4.00 -10.12
N THR A 421 16.92 4.50 -10.73
CA THR A 421 16.95 5.09 -12.07
C THR A 421 17.89 6.28 -12.14
N MET A 422 17.81 7.18 -11.14
CA MET A 422 18.69 8.34 -11.05
C MET A 422 20.14 7.91 -10.91
N ALA A 423 20.42 6.90 -10.06
CA ALA A 423 21.75 6.33 -9.90
C ALA A 423 22.34 5.82 -11.21
N VAL A 424 21.60 4.99 -11.95
CA VAL A 424 22.05 4.47 -13.25
C VAL A 424 22.30 5.59 -14.25
N LYS A 425 21.39 6.56 -14.36
CA LYS A 425 21.56 7.72 -15.24
C LYS A 425 22.72 8.64 -14.81
N ASP A 426 23.03 8.71 -13.52
CA ASP A 426 24.20 9.40 -12.97
C ASP A 426 25.52 8.60 -13.18
N GLY A 427 25.47 7.43 -13.83
CA GLY A 427 26.63 6.61 -14.20
C GLY A 427 27.01 5.52 -13.20
N ILE A 428 26.17 5.26 -12.19
CA ILE A 428 26.38 4.19 -11.22
C ILE A 428 26.03 2.84 -11.86
N LYS A 429 26.99 1.92 -11.86
CA LYS A 429 26.76 0.54 -12.32
C LYS A 429 26.06 -0.26 -11.23
N VAL A 430 24.99 -0.95 -11.61
CA VAL A 430 24.16 -1.80 -10.75
C VAL A 430 24.18 -3.24 -11.28
N LYS A 431 23.95 -4.22 -10.41
CA LYS A 431 23.92 -5.64 -10.80
C LYS A 431 22.62 -6.02 -11.51
N GLU A 432 21.49 -5.42 -11.13
CA GLU A 432 20.22 -5.61 -11.84
C GLU A 432 20.23 -4.87 -13.20
N GLU A 433 21.03 -5.36 -14.17
CA GLU A 433 21.01 -4.87 -15.55
C GLU A 433 19.74 -5.36 -16.29
N GLY A 434 18.97 -4.45 -16.88
CA GLY A 434 17.89 -4.78 -17.83
C GLY A 434 16.44 -4.70 -17.30
N THR A 435 16.23 -4.39 -16.03
CA THR A 435 14.88 -4.08 -15.52
C THR A 435 14.65 -2.58 -15.53
N VAL A 436 13.73 -2.09 -16.36
CA VAL A 436 13.34 -0.67 -16.48
C VAL A 436 12.93 -0.07 -15.12
N TYR A 437 12.56 -0.91 -14.16
CA TYR A 437 12.30 -0.59 -12.75
C TYR A 437 12.92 -1.67 -11.86
N PHE A 438 13.77 -1.29 -10.89
CA PHE A 438 14.46 -2.20 -9.97
C PHE A 438 13.50 -3.17 -9.26
N THR A 439 12.23 -2.80 -9.12
CA THR A 439 11.21 -3.60 -8.44
C THR A 439 10.27 -4.37 -9.37
N ALA A 440 10.37 -4.18 -10.69
CA ALA A 440 9.62 -5.00 -11.64
C ALA A 440 10.12 -6.44 -11.51
N ARG A 441 9.29 -7.33 -10.93
CA ARG A 441 9.62 -8.74 -10.83
C ARG A 441 9.95 -9.26 -12.23
N ASN A 442 11.12 -9.89 -12.38
CA ASN A 442 11.34 -10.79 -13.50
C ASN A 442 10.19 -11.81 -13.47
N ALA A 443 9.47 -11.94 -14.59
CA ALA A 443 8.51 -13.03 -14.72
C ALA A 443 9.31 -14.32 -14.55
N LYS A 444 8.95 -15.13 -13.56
CA LYS A 444 9.46 -16.50 -13.49
C LYS A 444 8.87 -17.31 -14.61
#